data_AF-A0A6P6H602-F1
#
_entry.id   AF-A0A6P6H602-F1
#
_cell.length_a   1.000
_cell.length_b   1.000
_cell.length_c   1.000
_cell.angle_alpha   90.00
_cell.angle_beta   90.00
_cell.angle_gamma   90.00
#
_symmetry.space_group_name_H-M   'P 1'
#
loop_
_entity.id
_entity.type
_entity.pdbx_description
1 polymer ?
#
loop_
_entity_poly.entity_id
_entity_poly.type
_entity_poly.pdbx_seq_one_letter_code
_entity_poly.pdbx_strand_id
1 'polypeptide(L)'
;MPGIVVFRRRWSVGSDDLVLPAIFLFLLHTTWFVILSVVLFGLVYNPNEACSLNLVDHGRGYLGILLSCMIAEMAIIWLSMRGGILYTEPRESMQYVLYVRLAILVIEFIYAIVGIVWLTQYYTSCNDLTAKNVTLGMVVCNWVVILSVCITVLCVFDPTGRTFVKLRATKRRQRNLRTYNLRHRLEEGQATSWSRRLKVFLCCTRTKDSQSQEMLRYKEVCYYMLFALAAYGWPMYLMRKPACGLCQLARSCSCCLCPARPRFAPGVTIEEDNCCGCNAIAIRRHFLDENMTAVDIVYTSCHDAVYETPFYVAVDHDKKKVVISIRGTLSPKDALTDLTGDAERLPVEGHHGTWLGHKGMVLSAEYIKKKLEQEMVLSQAFGRDLGRGTKHYGLIVVGHSLGAGTAAILSFLLRPQYPTLKCFAYSPPGGLLSEDAMEYSKEFVTAVVLGKDLVPRIGLSQLEGFRRQLLDVLQRSTKPKWRIIVGATKCIPKSELPEEVEVATLASTRLWTHPSDLTIALSASTPLYPPGRIIHVVHNHPAEQCW
;
A
#
# COMPACT_ATOMS: atom_id res chain seq x y z
N MET A 1 -18.71 5.31 1.60
CA MET A 1 -19.95 5.08 0.83
C MET A 1 -21.10 4.85 1.81
N PRO A 2 -22.33 5.24 1.50
CA PRO A 2 -23.46 4.97 2.38
C PRO A 2 -23.79 3.47 2.41
N GLY A 3 -23.49 2.80 3.53
CA GLY A 3 -23.93 1.42 3.74
C GLY A 3 -25.46 1.29 3.76
N ILE A 4 -25.99 0.16 3.29
CA ILE A 4 -27.42 -0.10 3.18
C ILE A 4 -28.08 -0.15 4.57
N VAL A 5 -29.34 0.27 4.66
CA VAL A 5 -30.14 0.20 5.88
C VAL A 5 -31.17 -0.92 5.74
N VAL A 6 -31.03 -1.98 6.54
CA VAL A 6 -31.93 -3.14 6.57
C VAL A 6 -32.20 -3.48 8.04
N PHE A 7 -33.44 -3.82 8.40
CA PHE A 7 -33.90 -4.01 9.79
C PHE A 7 -33.67 -2.78 10.71
N ARG A 8 -33.83 -1.57 10.15
CA ARG A 8 -33.52 -0.30 10.84
C ARG A 8 -32.09 -0.23 11.39
N ARG A 9 -31.15 -0.97 10.80
CA ARG A 9 -29.72 -0.94 11.12
C ARG A 9 -28.91 -0.70 9.85
N ARG A 10 -27.79 -0.01 10.00
CA ARG A 10 -26.86 0.26 8.91
C ARG A 10 -25.82 -0.86 8.82
N TRP A 11 -25.66 -1.39 7.63
CA TRP A 11 -24.71 -2.47 7.32
C TRP A 11 -23.40 -1.90 6.77
N SER A 12 -22.32 -2.66 6.85
CA SER A 12 -20.98 -2.26 6.39
C SER A 12 -20.82 -2.26 4.86
N VAL A 13 -21.81 -2.84 4.16
CA VAL A 13 -21.84 -3.07 2.72
C VAL A 13 -22.84 -2.15 2.04
N GLY A 14 -22.53 -1.68 0.82
CA GLY A 14 -23.42 -0.88 -0.03
C GLY A 14 -24.34 -1.75 -0.88
N SER A 15 -25.45 -1.19 -1.37
CA SER A 15 -26.36 -1.91 -2.28
C SER A 15 -25.72 -2.27 -3.62
N ASP A 16 -24.71 -1.52 -4.06
CA ASP A 16 -23.89 -1.77 -5.26
C ASP A 16 -22.88 -2.90 -5.11
N ASP A 17 -22.52 -3.28 -3.88
CA ASP A 17 -21.58 -4.38 -3.62
C ASP A 17 -22.24 -5.77 -3.82
N LEU A 18 -23.58 -5.82 -3.88
CA LEU A 18 -24.34 -7.07 -4.02
C LEU A 18 -24.36 -7.63 -5.45
N VAL A 19 -23.88 -6.89 -6.45
CA VAL A 19 -23.88 -7.33 -7.87
C VAL A 19 -23.08 -8.63 -8.03
N LEU A 20 -21.85 -8.67 -7.53
CA LEU A 20 -20.95 -9.82 -7.75
C LEU A 20 -21.44 -11.09 -7.02
N PRO A 21 -21.81 -11.03 -5.72
CA PRO A 21 -22.41 -12.20 -5.05
C PRO A 21 -23.70 -12.67 -5.72
N ALA A 22 -24.57 -11.75 -6.16
CA ALA A 22 -25.82 -12.12 -6.81
C ALA A 22 -25.61 -12.80 -8.18
N ILE A 23 -24.64 -12.35 -8.99
CA ILE A 23 -24.28 -13.01 -10.26
C ILE A 23 -23.78 -14.43 -10.00
N PHE A 24 -22.90 -14.61 -9.01
CA PHE A 24 -22.36 -15.92 -8.68
C PHE A 24 -23.47 -16.91 -8.25
N LEU A 25 -24.37 -16.47 -7.36
CA LEU A 25 -25.51 -17.29 -6.92
C LEU A 25 -26.48 -17.60 -8.07
N PHE A 26 -26.74 -16.62 -8.94
CA PHE A 26 -27.60 -16.81 -10.11
C PHE A 26 -27.07 -17.90 -11.05
N LEU A 27 -25.76 -17.89 -11.33
CA LEU A 27 -25.13 -18.92 -12.17
C LEU A 27 -25.20 -20.31 -11.52
N LEU A 28 -24.98 -20.38 -10.20
CA LEU A 28 -25.08 -21.62 -9.45
C LEU A 28 -26.52 -22.18 -9.48
N HIS A 29 -27.54 -21.36 -9.18
CA HIS A 29 -28.94 -21.80 -9.24
C HIS A 29 -29.38 -22.17 -10.64
N THR A 30 -28.93 -21.44 -11.66
CA THR A 30 -29.22 -21.79 -13.07
C THR A 30 -28.66 -23.16 -13.42
N THR A 31 -27.44 -23.47 -13.00
CA THR A 31 -26.81 -24.77 -13.24
C THR A 31 -27.62 -25.90 -12.60
N TRP A 32 -28.02 -25.75 -11.34
CA TRP A 32 -28.83 -26.74 -10.64
C TRP A 32 -30.26 -26.85 -11.18
N PHE A 33 -30.87 -25.74 -11.59
CA PHE A 33 -32.18 -25.74 -12.22
C PHE A 33 -32.18 -26.58 -13.50
N VAL A 34 -31.13 -26.43 -14.32
CA VAL A 34 -30.97 -27.23 -15.55
C VAL A 34 -30.77 -28.71 -15.21
N ILE A 35 -29.83 -29.03 -14.31
CA ILE A 35 -29.55 -30.42 -13.90
C ILE A 35 -30.84 -31.08 -13.38
N LEU A 36 -31.56 -30.42 -12.48
CA LEU A 36 -32.78 -30.94 -11.89
C LEU A 36 -33.92 -31.09 -12.89
N SER A 37 -34.06 -30.16 -13.84
CA SER A 37 -35.05 -30.28 -14.92
C SER A 37 -34.77 -31.49 -15.80
N VAL A 38 -33.51 -31.70 -16.18
CA VAL A 38 -33.10 -32.86 -16.99
C VAL A 38 -33.37 -34.16 -16.25
N VAL A 39 -33.07 -34.21 -14.95
CA VAL A 39 -33.32 -35.40 -14.13
C VAL A 39 -34.82 -35.67 -14.01
N LEU A 40 -35.64 -34.67 -13.64
CA LEU A 40 -37.07 -34.85 -13.40
C LEU A 40 -37.91 -35.14 -14.64
N PHE A 41 -37.56 -34.56 -15.79
CA PHE A 41 -38.34 -34.70 -17.02
C PHE A 41 -37.69 -35.62 -18.06
N GLY A 42 -36.39 -35.89 -17.94
CA GLY A 42 -35.63 -36.71 -18.88
C GLY A 42 -35.50 -38.18 -18.48
N LEU A 43 -35.72 -38.52 -17.20
CA LEU A 43 -35.66 -39.91 -16.72
C LEU A 43 -37.06 -40.51 -16.58
N VAL A 44 -37.18 -41.80 -16.91
CA VAL A 44 -38.41 -42.57 -16.71
C VAL A 44 -38.38 -43.15 -15.29
N TYR A 45 -39.33 -42.73 -14.47
CA TYR A 45 -39.44 -43.15 -13.08
C TYR A 45 -40.48 -44.28 -12.93
N ASN A 46 -40.18 -45.27 -12.09
CA ASN A 46 -41.10 -46.37 -11.81
C ASN A 46 -42.21 -45.89 -10.85
N PRO A 47 -43.49 -45.84 -11.28
CA PRO A 47 -44.59 -45.34 -10.43
C PRO A 47 -44.92 -46.27 -9.26
N ASN A 48 -44.44 -47.51 -9.28
CA ASN A 48 -44.70 -48.52 -8.26
C ASN A 48 -43.77 -48.42 -7.04
N GLU A 49 -42.70 -47.61 -7.11
CA GLU A 49 -41.79 -47.39 -5.99
C GLU A 49 -42.08 -46.06 -5.28
N ALA A 50 -42.55 -46.12 -4.04
CA ALA A 50 -42.84 -44.94 -3.22
C ALA A 50 -41.61 -44.02 -3.04
N CYS A 51 -40.39 -44.57 -3.07
CA CYS A 51 -39.14 -43.80 -3.06
C CYS A 51 -39.05 -42.84 -4.26
N SER A 52 -39.30 -43.37 -5.46
CA SER A 52 -39.18 -42.63 -6.72
C SER A 52 -40.24 -41.54 -6.83
N LEU A 53 -41.48 -41.82 -6.41
CA LEU A 53 -42.58 -40.86 -6.46
C LEU A 53 -42.33 -39.67 -5.51
N ASN A 54 -41.97 -39.96 -4.25
CA ASN A 54 -41.65 -38.92 -3.26
C ASN A 54 -40.46 -38.05 -3.70
N LEU A 55 -39.48 -38.64 -4.39
CA LEU A 55 -38.34 -37.90 -4.92
C LEU A 55 -38.74 -36.93 -6.03
N VAL A 56 -39.59 -37.36 -6.95
CA VAL A 56 -40.06 -36.52 -8.05
C VAL A 56 -40.88 -35.34 -7.52
N ASP A 57 -41.73 -35.57 -6.52
CA ASP A 57 -42.52 -34.50 -5.89
C ASP A 57 -41.63 -33.53 -5.07
N HIS A 58 -40.60 -34.04 -4.40
CA HIS A 58 -39.59 -33.22 -3.75
C HIS A 58 -38.77 -32.39 -4.77
N GLY A 59 -38.39 -32.99 -5.90
CA GLY A 59 -37.66 -32.28 -6.95
C GLY A 59 -38.51 -31.17 -7.60
N ARG A 60 -39.80 -31.41 -7.84
CA ARG A 60 -40.73 -30.40 -8.38
C ARG A 60 -40.87 -29.20 -7.46
N GLY A 61 -40.99 -29.43 -6.15
CA GLY A 61 -41.04 -28.34 -5.17
C GLY A 61 -39.75 -27.54 -5.12
N TYR A 62 -38.59 -28.21 -5.16
CA TYR A 62 -37.30 -27.53 -5.18
C TYR A 62 -37.06 -26.72 -6.46
N LEU A 63 -37.54 -27.19 -7.62
CA LEU A 63 -37.50 -26.44 -8.87
C LEU A 63 -38.19 -25.07 -8.75
N GLY A 64 -39.33 -25.02 -8.07
CA GLY A 64 -40.05 -23.77 -7.78
C GLY A 64 -39.25 -22.83 -6.88
N ILE A 65 -38.55 -23.37 -5.88
CA ILE A 65 -37.67 -22.59 -5.00
C ILE A 65 -36.50 -22.01 -5.80
N LEU A 66 -35.82 -22.81 -6.62
CA LEU A 66 -34.71 -22.34 -7.47
C LEU A 66 -35.15 -21.22 -8.42
N LEU A 67 -36.33 -21.34 -9.04
CA LEU A 67 -36.89 -20.29 -9.89
C LEU A 67 -37.12 -18.99 -9.10
N SER A 68 -37.66 -19.08 -7.87
CA SER A 68 -37.86 -17.92 -7.01
C SER A 68 -36.55 -17.25 -6.60
N CYS A 69 -35.49 -18.04 -6.32
CA CYS A 69 -34.14 -17.54 -6.06
C CYS A 69 -33.59 -16.78 -7.26
N MET A 70 -33.71 -17.34 -8.46
CA MET A 70 -33.24 -16.72 -9.70
C MET A 70 -33.94 -15.38 -9.98
N ILE A 71 -35.26 -15.29 -9.77
CA ILE A 71 -36.02 -14.05 -9.94
C ILE A 71 -35.54 -12.98 -8.94
N ALA A 72 -35.37 -13.36 -7.67
CA ALA A 72 -34.88 -12.45 -6.63
C ALA A 72 -33.44 -11.97 -6.92
N GLU A 73 -32.56 -12.87 -7.38
CA GLU A 73 -31.17 -12.55 -7.74
C GLU A 73 -31.09 -11.62 -8.95
N MET A 74 -31.90 -11.84 -9.98
CA MET A 74 -32.00 -10.94 -11.13
C MET A 74 -32.50 -9.54 -10.71
N ALA A 75 -33.47 -9.48 -9.78
CA ALA A 75 -33.93 -8.21 -9.24
C ALA A 75 -32.83 -7.48 -8.43
N ILE A 76 -32.04 -8.21 -7.64
CA ILE A 76 -30.88 -7.66 -6.91
C ILE A 76 -29.85 -7.12 -7.91
N ILE A 77 -29.44 -7.92 -8.91
CA ILE A 77 -28.47 -7.51 -9.93
C ILE A 77 -28.95 -6.24 -10.64
N TRP A 78 -30.20 -6.22 -11.10
CA TRP A 78 -30.78 -5.10 -11.83
C TRP A 78 -30.86 -3.81 -10.99
N LEU A 79 -31.30 -3.90 -9.74
CA LEU A 79 -31.35 -2.75 -8.83
C LEU A 79 -29.94 -2.28 -8.44
N SER A 80 -29.02 -3.20 -8.14
CA SER A 80 -27.65 -2.87 -7.74
C SER A 80 -26.83 -2.20 -8.85
N MET A 81 -27.20 -2.39 -10.13
CA MET A 81 -26.56 -1.72 -11.26
C MET A 81 -27.03 -0.26 -11.48
N ARG A 82 -28.08 0.20 -10.79
CA ARG A 82 -28.64 1.55 -10.97
C ARG A 82 -27.99 2.61 -10.07
N GLY A 83 -27.87 3.82 -10.59
CA GLY A 83 -27.31 4.98 -9.87
C GLY A 83 -25.78 5.02 -9.84
N GLY A 84 -25.23 6.02 -9.15
CA GLY A 84 -23.79 6.23 -8.97
C GLY A 84 -23.34 5.91 -7.54
N ILE A 85 -22.05 6.02 -7.22
CA ILE A 85 -21.52 5.65 -5.88
C ILE A 85 -22.22 6.38 -4.72
N LEU A 86 -22.47 7.69 -4.87
CA LEU A 86 -23.13 8.52 -3.85
C LEU A 86 -24.63 8.72 -4.11
N TYR A 87 -25.08 8.56 -5.37
CA TYR A 87 -26.49 8.66 -5.74
C TYR A 87 -27.19 7.32 -5.49
N THR A 88 -27.87 7.22 -4.35
CA THR A 88 -28.48 5.97 -3.83
C THR A 88 -29.99 5.88 -4.00
N GLU A 89 -30.67 6.98 -4.35
CA GLU A 89 -32.14 7.01 -4.51
C GLU A 89 -32.71 5.92 -5.45
N PRO A 90 -32.08 5.61 -6.61
CA PRO A 90 -32.56 4.53 -7.49
C PRO A 90 -32.50 3.13 -6.87
N ARG A 91 -31.84 2.98 -5.71
CA ARG A 91 -31.58 1.73 -5.00
C ARG A 91 -32.35 1.63 -3.68
N GLU A 92 -33.25 2.57 -3.37
CA GLU A 92 -34.03 2.55 -2.11
C GLU A 92 -34.92 1.30 -1.98
N SER A 93 -35.39 0.76 -3.10
CA SER A 93 -36.20 -0.46 -3.12
C SER A 93 -35.41 -1.73 -2.77
N MET A 94 -34.06 -1.67 -2.73
CA MET A 94 -33.21 -2.82 -2.43
C MET A 94 -33.55 -3.49 -1.10
N GLN A 95 -33.93 -2.70 -0.09
CA GLN A 95 -34.29 -3.24 1.23
C GLN A 95 -35.46 -4.23 1.15
N TYR A 96 -36.45 -3.98 0.28
CA TYR A 96 -37.62 -4.85 0.13
C TYR A 96 -37.27 -6.14 -0.58
N VAL A 97 -36.44 -6.07 -1.62
CA VAL A 97 -35.95 -7.25 -2.34
C VAL A 97 -35.11 -8.15 -1.43
N LEU A 98 -34.31 -7.57 -0.54
CA LEU A 98 -33.57 -8.33 0.46
C LEU A 98 -34.48 -9.01 1.51
N TYR A 99 -35.60 -8.39 1.91
CA TYR A 99 -36.57 -9.05 2.78
C TYR A 99 -37.27 -10.23 2.09
N VAL A 100 -37.62 -10.07 0.81
CA VAL A 100 -38.16 -11.17 0.00
C VAL A 100 -37.14 -12.29 -0.13
N ARG A 101 -35.86 -11.97 -0.41
CA ARG A 101 -34.79 -12.97 -0.50
C ARG A 101 -34.57 -13.71 0.82
N LEU A 102 -34.64 -13.01 1.96
CA LEU A 102 -34.55 -13.63 3.27
C LEU A 102 -35.71 -14.60 3.53
N ALA A 103 -36.94 -14.25 3.13
CA ALA A 103 -38.08 -15.15 3.26
C ALA A 103 -37.89 -16.43 2.42
N ILE A 104 -37.39 -16.29 1.18
CA ILE A 104 -37.04 -17.43 0.32
C ILE A 104 -35.94 -18.30 0.97
N LEU A 105 -34.92 -17.70 1.60
CA LEU A 105 -33.86 -18.43 2.30
C LEU A 105 -34.39 -19.26 3.48
N VAL A 106 -35.40 -18.76 4.20
CA VAL A 106 -36.06 -19.53 5.28
C VAL A 106 -36.81 -20.74 4.71
N ILE A 107 -37.52 -20.57 3.59
CA ILE A 107 -38.20 -21.66 2.89
C ILE A 107 -37.18 -22.70 2.40
N GLU A 108 -36.07 -22.24 1.81
CA GLU A 108 -34.97 -23.08 1.34
C GLU A 108 -34.34 -23.90 2.48
N PHE A 109 -34.15 -23.29 3.65
CA PHE A 109 -33.65 -23.98 4.85
C PHE A 109 -34.60 -25.08 5.32
N ILE A 110 -35.91 -24.82 5.37
CA ILE A 110 -36.92 -25.84 5.72
C ILE A 110 -36.89 -26.98 4.69
N TYR A 111 -36.80 -26.65 3.41
CA TYR A 111 -36.75 -27.64 2.33
C TYR A 111 -35.47 -28.48 2.37
N ALA A 112 -34.34 -27.89 2.76
CA ALA A 112 -33.08 -28.59 2.95
C ALA A 112 -33.15 -29.62 4.10
N ILE A 113 -33.91 -29.32 5.18
CA ILE A 113 -34.17 -30.27 6.26
C ILE A 113 -35.01 -31.45 5.76
N VAL A 114 -36.07 -31.18 4.97
CA VAL A 114 -36.89 -32.23 4.36
C VAL A 114 -36.04 -33.15 3.48
N GLY A 115 -35.07 -32.59 2.73
CA GLY A 115 -34.13 -33.37 1.93
C GLY A 115 -33.25 -34.31 2.76
N ILE A 116 -32.78 -33.89 3.95
CA ILE A 116 -32.05 -34.76 4.88
C ILE A 116 -32.94 -35.87 5.42
N VAL A 117 -34.18 -35.56 5.83
CA VAL A 117 -35.14 -36.56 6.34
C VAL A 117 -35.43 -37.62 5.26
N TRP A 118 -35.57 -37.20 4.01
CA TRP A 118 -35.73 -38.13 2.91
C TRP A 118 -34.50 -39.04 2.73
N LEU A 119 -33.29 -38.47 2.77
CA LEU A 119 -32.05 -39.25 2.70
C LEU A 119 -31.95 -40.27 3.85
N THR A 120 -32.25 -39.90 5.09
CA THR A 120 -32.15 -40.86 6.21
C THR A 120 -33.16 -42.01 6.11
N GLN A 121 -34.34 -41.78 5.52
CA GLN A 121 -35.39 -42.78 5.41
C GLN A 121 -35.24 -43.72 4.21
N TYR A 122 -34.78 -43.21 3.05
CA TYR A 122 -34.84 -43.94 1.78
C TYR A 122 -33.48 -44.24 1.13
N TYR A 123 -32.37 -43.73 1.68
CA TYR A 123 -31.05 -43.88 1.05
C TYR A 123 -30.57 -45.33 0.95
N THR A 124 -30.87 -46.19 1.93
CA THR A 124 -30.52 -47.62 1.88
C THR A 124 -31.55 -48.45 1.11
N SER A 125 -32.83 -48.05 1.16
CA SER A 125 -33.97 -48.84 0.64
C SER A 125 -34.27 -48.64 -0.85
N CYS A 126 -33.80 -47.54 -1.45
CA CYS A 126 -34.03 -47.25 -2.88
C CYS A 126 -32.99 -47.95 -3.76
N ASN A 127 -33.35 -48.53 -4.91
CA ASN A 127 -32.38 -49.19 -5.80
C ASN A 127 -31.89 -48.30 -6.95
N ASP A 128 -32.52 -47.16 -7.20
CA ASP A 128 -32.11 -46.20 -8.24
C ASP A 128 -30.88 -45.39 -7.79
N LEU A 129 -29.73 -45.72 -8.39
CA LEU A 129 -28.45 -45.05 -8.12
C LEU A 129 -28.44 -43.59 -8.58
N THR A 130 -29.16 -43.27 -9.66
CA THR A 130 -29.21 -41.91 -10.23
C THR A 130 -29.97 -40.99 -9.29
N ALA A 131 -31.12 -41.45 -8.81
CA ALA A 131 -31.91 -40.78 -7.78
C ALA A 131 -31.08 -40.47 -6.52
N LYS A 132 -30.32 -41.44 -5.99
CA LYS A 132 -29.46 -41.23 -4.80
C LYS A 132 -28.40 -40.17 -5.01
N ASN A 133 -27.67 -40.24 -6.12
CA ASN A 133 -26.56 -39.33 -6.40
C ASN A 133 -27.04 -37.90 -6.62
N VAL A 134 -28.18 -37.72 -7.31
CA VAL A 134 -28.77 -36.40 -7.54
C VAL A 134 -29.28 -35.80 -6.22
N THR A 135 -30.04 -36.54 -5.42
CA THR A 135 -30.55 -36.02 -4.13
C THR A 135 -29.42 -35.70 -3.15
N LEU A 136 -28.40 -36.56 -3.07
CA LEU A 136 -27.23 -36.30 -2.24
C LEU A 136 -26.48 -35.03 -2.69
N GLY A 137 -26.24 -34.89 -4.00
CA GLY A 137 -25.58 -33.71 -4.56
C GLY A 137 -26.36 -32.41 -4.31
N MET A 138 -27.69 -32.46 -4.45
CA MET A 138 -28.59 -31.33 -4.18
C MET A 138 -28.54 -30.91 -2.71
N VAL A 139 -28.67 -31.86 -1.77
CA VAL A 139 -28.65 -31.57 -0.33
C VAL A 139 -27.29 -31.00 0.07
N VAL A 140 -26.18 -31.61 -0.37
CA VAL A 140 -24.83 -31.11 -0.07
C VAL A 140 -24.63 -29.70 -0.60
N CYS A 141 -24.99 -29.43 -1.86
CA CYS A 141 -24.79 -28.10 -2.44
C CYS A 141 -25.66 -27.03 -1.76
N ASN A 142 -26.92 -27.35 -1.45
CA ASN A 142 -27.83 -26.43 -0.76
C ASN A 142 -27.28 -26.05 0.64
N TRP A 143 -26.81 -27.02 1.41
CA TRP A 143 -26.17 -26.74 2.70
C TRP A 143 -24.89 -25.91 2.58
N VAL A 144 -24.07 -26.14 1.55
CA VAL A 144 -22.87 -25.31 1.27
C VAL A 144 -23.28 -23.86 0.96
N VAL A 145 -24.32 -23.65 0.15
CA VAL A 145 -24.84 -22.31 -0.16
C VAL A 145 -25.37 -21.63 1.11
N ILE A 146 -26.23 -22.29 1.89
CA ILE A 146 -26.76 -21.77 3.15
C ILE A 146 -25.64 -21.41 4.13
N LEU A 147 -24.64 -22.27 4.30
CA LEU A 147 -23.49 -22.01 5.17
C LEU A 147 -22.67 -20.80 4.68
N SER A 148 -22.45 -20.69 3.37
CA SER A 148 -21.74 -19.55 2.79
C SER A 148 -22.50 -18.22 3.00
N VAL A 149 -23.83 -18.24 2.85
CA VAL A 149 -24.69 -17.07 3.12
C VAL A 149 -24.67 -16.72 4.61
N CYS A 150 -24.73 -17.69 5.52
CA CYS A 150 -24.59 -17.45 6.95
C CYS A 150 -23.23 -16.85 7.32
N ILE A 151 -22.12 -17.38 6.77
CA ILE A 151 -20.77 -16.84 7.01
C ILE A 151 -20.67 -15.41 6.47
N THR A 152 -21.11 -15.15 5.25
CA THR A 152 -21.09 -13.79 4.67
C THR A 152 -21.95 -12.80 5.46
N VAL A 153 -23.14 -13.20 5.90
CA VAL A 153 -23.97 -12.39 6.80
C VAL A 153 -23.23 -12.13 8.11
N LEU A 154 -22.61 -13.12 8.74
CA LEU A 154 -21.83 -12.94 9.97
C LEU A 154 -20.62 -12.02 9.78
N CYS A 155 -19.93 -12.10 8.64
CA CYS A 155 -18.79 -11.24 8.30
C CYS A 155 -19.22 -9.79 8.02
N VAL A 156 -20.41 -9.58 7.45
CA VAL A 156 -20.92 -8.25 7.08
C VAL A 156 -21.74 -7.60 8.20
N PHE A 157 -22.34 -8.42 9.07
CA PHE A 157 -23.18 -7.99 10.18
C PHE A 157 -22.34 -7.23 11.21
N ASP A 158 -22.66 -5.95 11.38
CA ASP A 158 -22.05 -5.10 12.41
C ASP A 158 -22.94 -5.10 13.66
N PRO A 159 -22.57 -5.80 14.76
CA PRO A 159 -23.34 -5.80 16.00
C PRO A 159 -23.42 -4.42 16.67
N THR A 160 -22.63 -3.43 16.23
CA THR A 160 -22.53 -2.10 16.85
C THR A 160 -23.44 -1.01 16.23
N GLY A 161 -24.32 -1.36 15.29
CA GLY A 161 -25.16 -0.41 14.55
C GLY A 161 -26.11 0.47 15.40
N ARG A 162 -26.62 -0.01 16.56
CA ARG A 162 -27.46 0.81 17.48
C ARG A 162 -26.62 1.78 18.34
N THR A 163 -25.37 1.44 18.63
CA THR A 163 -24.48 2.25 19.48
C THR A 163 -23.85 3.42 18.71
N PHE A 164 -23.85 3.40 17.38
CA PHE A 164 -23.28 4.48 16.54
C PHE A 164 -24.05 5.81 16.64
N VAL A 165 -25.37 5.76 16.87
CA VAL A 165 -26.21 6.97 17.06
C VAL A 165 -25.95 7.62 18.43
N LYS A 166 -25.77 6.82 19.50
CA LYS A 166 -25.44 7.33 20.85
C LYS A 166 -23.95 7.70 20.99
N LEU A 167 -23.05 7.02 20.27
CA LEU A 167 -21.62 7.35 20.25
C LEU A 167 -21.32 8.67 19.52
N ARG A 168 -22.21 9.21 18.69
CA ARG A 168 -21.98 10.51 18.05
C ARG A 168 -21.95 11.68 19.04
N ALA A 169 -22.60 11.53 20.20
CA ALA A 169 -22.56 12.51 21.29
C ALA A 169 -21.33 12.35 22.21
N THR A 170 -20.83 11.12 22.38
CA THR A 170 -19.79 10.82 23.39
C THR A 170 -18.40 10.49 22.80
N LYS A 171 -18.29 10.30 21.47
CA LYS A 171 -17.05 9.86 20.80
C LYS A 171 -16.28 10.99 20.09
N ARG A 172 -16.40 12.21 20.60
CA ARG A 172 -15.50 13.34 20.29
C ARG A 172 -14.19 13.29 21.08
N ARG A 173 -13.98 12.27 21.93
CA ARG A 173 -12.84 12.21 22.86
C ARG A 173 -11.97 10.94 22.80
N GLN A 174 -12.29 9.89 22.01
CA GLN A 174 -11.58 8.61 22.18
C GLN A 174 -11.60 7.65 20.97
N ARG A 175 -10.84 7.95 19.91
CA ARG A 175 -10.43 6.94 18.90
C ARG A 175 -9.08 7.31 18.26
N ASN A 176 -8.01 7.08 19.02
CA ASN A 176 -6.63 6.91 18.56
C ASN A 176 -6.19 5.42 18.54
N LEU A 177 -7.08 4.47 18.77
CA LEU A 177 -6.72 3.04 18.74
C LEU A 177 -7.82 2.23 18.05
N ARG A 178 -7.39 1.29 17.20
CA ARG A 178 -8.18 0.30 16.42
C ARG A 178 -8.55 0.67 14.99
N THR A 179 -7.54 0.89 14.15
CA THR A 179 -7.62 0.63 12.69
C THR A 179 -6.45 -0.24 12.23
N TYR A 180 -6.00 -1.12 13.13
CA TYR A 180 -4.70 -1.79 13.07
C TYR A 180 -4.66 -3.04 12.17
N ASN A 181 -5.80 -3.65 11.80
CA ASN A 181 -5.78 -4.97 11.15
C ASN A 181 -6.40 -5.05 9.75
N LEU A 182 -6.91 -3.95 9.15
CA LEU A 182 -7.59 -4.01 7.85
C LEU A 182 -6.89 -3.24 6.71
N ARG A 183 -5.91 -2.38 7.02
CA ARG A 183 -5.02 -1.77 6.01
C ARG A 183 -3.87 -2.68 5.58
N HIS A 184 -3.54 -3.69 6.41
CA HIS A 184 -2.45 -4.63 6.18
C HIS A 184 -2.65 -5.59 4.98
N ARG A 185 -3.81 -5.55 4.30
CA ARG A 185 -4.06 -6.34 3.08
C ARG A 185 -4.05 -5.51 1.79
N LEU A 186 -3.91 -4.18 1.88
CA LEU A 186 -3.90 -3.28 0.72
C LEU A 186 -2.54 -2.59 0.49
N GLU A 187 -1.61 -2.65 1.45
CA GLU A 187 -0.25 -2.10 1.29
C GLU A 187 0.80 -3.16 0.90
N GLU A 188 0.48 -4.45 0.90
CA GLU A 188 1.37 -5.53 0.41
C GLU A 188 1.26 -5.80 -1.11
N GLY A 189 0.52 -4.98 -1.86
CA GLY A 189 0.26 -5.17 -3.29
C GLY A 189 0.97 -4.21 -4.25
N GLN A 190 1.76 -3.24 -3.77
CA GLN A 190 2.36 -2.18 -4.60
C GLN A 190 3.87 -1.97 -4.38
N ALA A 191 4.60 -3.01 -3.97
CA ALA A 191 6.06 -3.07 -4.07
C ALA A 191 6.55 -3.75 -5.38
N THR A 192 5.70 -3.78 -6.41
CA THR A 192 5.88 -4.59 -7.62
C THR A 192 5.74 -3.76 -8.89
N SER A 193 6.51 -2.68 -9.05
CA SER A 193 6.75 -2.11 -10.40
C SER A 193 7.99 -1.20 -10.54
N TRP A 194 8.96 -1.24 -9.61
CA TRP A 194 10.12 -0.35 -9.68
C TRP A 194 11.46 -1.06 -9.95
N SER A 195 11.54 -2.36 -9.71
CA SER A 195 12.79 -3.13 -9.82
C SER A 195 13.01 -3.83 -11.17
N ARG A 196 12.00 -3.88 -12.06
CA ARG A 196 12.12 -4.50 -13.39
C ARG A 196 12.36 -3.50 -14.53
N ARG A 197 12.33 -2.19 -14.27
CA ARG A 197 12.51 -1.12 -15.28
C ARG A 197 13.85 -0.37 -15.21
N LEU A 198 14.69 -0.67 -14.22
CA LEU A 198 16.01 -0.03 -14.05
C LEU A 198 17.21 -0.88 -14.53
N LYS A 199 16.96 -2.02 -15.20
CA LYS A 199 18.01 -2.91 -15.72
C LYS A 199 17.92 -3.27 -17.21
N VAL A 200 17.09 -2.56 -17.99
CA VAL A 200 16.96 -2.79 -19.46
C VAL A 200 17.12 -1.53 -20.31
N PHE A 201 17.33 -0.34 -19.73
CA PHE A 201 17.58 0.88 -20.50
C PHE A 201 18.97 1.46 -20.23
N LEU A 202 19.99 0.77 -20.72
CA LEU A 202 21.35 1.29 -20.90
C LEU A 202 21.84 0.89 -22.30
N CYS A 203 21.08 1.29 -23.32
CA CYS A 203 21.60 1.52 -24.66
C CYS A 203 20.64 2.46 -25.38
N CYS A 204 21.18 3.51 -25.99
CA CYS A 204 20.49 4.50 -26.85
C CYS A 204 19.65 5.58 -26.13
N THR A 205 20.33 6.60 -25.60
CA THR A 205 19.79 7.97 -25.62
C THR A 205 20.79 8.90 -26.31
N ARG A 206 20.37 9.43 -27.46
CA ARG A 206 21.04 10.51 -28.19
C ARG A 206 20.48 11.83 -27.64
N THR A 207 21.25 12.54 -26.82
CA THR A 207 20.90 13.87 -26.29
C THR A 207 21.68 14.95 -27.05
N LYS A 208 20.99 16.03 -27.44
CA LYS A 208 21.58 17.23 -28.08
C LYS A 208 22.59 17.91 -27.13
N ASP A 209 23.72 18.33 -27.70
CA ASP A 209 24.96 18.80 -27.08
C ASP A 209 24.91 20.15 -26.31
N SER A 210 23.90 20.39 -25.47
CA SER A 210 23.88 21.59 -24.59
C SER A 210 24.03 21.28 -23.08
N GLN A 211 24.14 20.00 -22.69
CA GLN A 211 23.91 19.54 -21.29
C GLN A 211 25.08 18.76 -20.65
N SER A 212 26.34 19.11 -20.91
CA SER A 212 27.49 18.40 -20.31
C SER A 212 27.49 18.44 -18.77
N GLN A 213 27.08 19.56 -18.16
CA GLN A 213 27.04 19.73 -16.70
C GLN A 213 25.86 19.00 -16.05
N GLU A 214 24.69 18.97 -16.69
CA GLU A 214 23.50 18.29 -16.14
C GLU A 214 23.66 16.78 -16.17
N MET A 215 24.27 16.24 -17.23
CA MET A 215 24.62 14.83 -17.32
C MET A 215 25.64 14.43 -16.23
N LEU A 216 26.60 15.30 -15.89
CA LEU A 216 27.54 15.07 -14.80
C LEU A 216 26.83 15.03 -13.43
N ARG A 217 25.92 15.97 -13.16
CA ARG A 217 25.10 15.96 -11.94
C ARG A 217 24.22 14.71 -11.85
N TYR A 218 23.62 14.30 -12.96
CA TYR A 218 22.82 13.08 -13.01
C TYR A 218 23.64 11.83 -12.70
N LYS A 219 24.86 11.71 -13.25
CA LYS A 219 25.79 10.61 -12.92
C LYS A 219 26.15 10.58 -11.44
N GLU A 220 26.36 11.75 -10.83
CA GLU A 220 26.62 11.86 -9.39
C GLU A 220 25.42 11.39 -8.55
N VAL A 221 24.21 11.79 -8.94
CA VAL A 221 22.96 11.32 -8.33
C VAL A 221 22.79 9.80 -8.47
N CYS A 222 23.10 9.21 -9.63
CA CYS A 222 23.06 7.76 -9.80
C CYS A 222 24.09 7.03 -8.93
N TYR A 223 25.28 7.63 -8.75
CA TYR A 223 26.35 7.07 -7.94
C TYR A 223 25.96 6.99 -6.46
N TYR A 224 25.49 8.10 -5.87
CA TYR A 224 25.11 8.14 -4.46
C TYR A 224 23.80 7.38 -4.14
N MET A 225 23.02 7.00 -5.16
CA MET A 225 21.87 6.11 -4.98
C MET A 225 22.32 4.73 -4.49
N LEU A 226 23.50 4.24 -4.92
CA LEU A 226 24.03 2.97 -4.46
C LEU A 226 24.24 2.96 -2.94
N PHE A 227 24.72 4.07 -2.38
CA PHE A 227 24.85 4.23 -0.93
C PHE A 227 23.49 4.19 -0.24
N ALA A 228 22.51 4.96 -0.73
CA ALA A 228 21.16 4.97 -0.16
C ALA A 228 20.48 3.59 -0.19
N LEU A 229 20.66 2.83 -1.29
CA LEU A 229 20.12 1.47 -1.41
C LEU A 229 20.83 0.47 -0.50
N ALA A 230 22.13 0.62 -0.26
CA ALA A 230 22.87 -0.26 0.63
C ALA A 230 22.37 -0.19 2.07
N ALA A 231 21.83 0.96 2.52
CA ALA A 231 21.31 1.14 3.88
C ALA A 231 20.18 0.17 4.25
N TYR A 232 19.49 -0.39 3.25
CA TYR A 232 18.45 -1.39 3.46
C TYR A 232 19.00 -2.78 3.81
N GLY A 233 20.31 -3.03 3.72
CA GLY A 233 20.93 -4.27 4.15
C GLY A 233 20.57 -5.49 3.30
N TRP A 234 20.48 -6.66 3.94
CA TRP A 234 20.31 -7.95 3.25
C TRP A 234 19.00 -8.10 2.46
N PRO A 235 17.83 -7.56 2.87
CA PRO A 235 16.60 -7.68 2.10
C PRO A 235 16.74 -7.05 0.72
N MET A 236 17.28 -5.83 0.63
CA MET A 236 17.48 -5.15 -0.65
C MET A 236 18.58 -5.83 -1.49
N TYR A 237 19.62 -6.37 -0.84
CA TYR A 237 20.65 -7.15 -1.53
C TYR A 237 20.05 -8.39 -2.22
N LEU A 238 19.21 -9.16 -1.52
CA LEU A 238 18.53 -10.33 -2.07
C LEU A 238 17.56 -9.97 -3.20
N MET A 239 16.81 -8.87 -3.05
CA MET A 239 15.91 -8.38 -4.10
C MET A 239 16.67 -7.99 -5.39
N ARG A 240 17.90 -7.45 -5.28
CA ARG A 240 18.75 -7.12 -6.44
C ARG A 240 19.42 -8.35 -7.07
N LYS A 241 19.60 -9.42 -6.31
CA LYS A 241 20.32 -10.65 -6.70
C LYS A 241 19.49 -11.90 -6.36
N PRO A 242 18.32 -12.12 -7.00
CA PRO A 242 17.42 -13.21 -6.63
C PRO A 242 17.98 -14.61 -6.91
N ALA A 243 18.88 -14.75 -7.89
CA ALA A 243 19.43 -16.05 -8.27
C ALA A 243 20.53 -16.56 -7.31
N CYS A 244 21.51 -15.71 -6.96
CA CYS A 244 22.69 -16.13 -6.19
C CYS A 244 22.97 -15.28 -4.93
N GLY A 245 22.08 -14.36 -4.56
CA GLY A 245 22.30 -13.44 -3.44
C GLY A 245 22.43 -14.17 -2.09
N LEU A 246 21.60 -15.20 -1.87
CA LEU A 246 21.68 -16.04 -0.66
C LEU A 246 23.00 -16.81 -0.60
N CYS A 247 23.46 -17.39 -1.71
CA CYS A 247 24.73 -18.11 -1.77
C CYS A 247 25.93 -17.19 -1.49
N GLN A 248 25.90 -15.97 -2.03
CA GLN A 248 26.95 -14.97 -1.82
C GLN A 248 26.98 -14.45 -0.38
N LEU A 249 25.82 -14.18 0.22
CA LEU A 249 25.73 -13.82 1.63
C LEU A 249 26.17 -14.97 2.53
N ALA A 250 25.70 -16.20 2.27
CA ALA A 250 26.06 -17.39 3.04
C ALA A 250 27.57 -17.68 3.00
N ARG A 251 28.23 -17.45 1.86
CA ARG A 251 29.69 -17.59 1.73
C ARG A 251 30.46 -16.54 2.55
N SER A 252 29.88 -15.38 2.78
CA SER A 252 30.47 -14.30 3.59
C SER A 252 30.02 -14.33 5.06
N CYS A 253 28.93 -15.03 5.38
CA CYS A 253 28.43 -15.25 6.73
C CYS A 253 29.25 -16.33 7.44
N SER A 254 29.66 -16.04 8.68
CA SER A 254 30.16 -17.07 9.60
C SER A 254 29.05 -17.35 10.60
N CYS A 255 28.26 -18.39 10.34
CA CYS A 255 27.21 -18.84 11.25
C CYS A 255 27.82 -19.48 12.52
N CYS A 256 27.04 -19.57 13.59
CA CYS A 256 27.41 -19.95 14.98
C CYS A 256 28.14 -21.31 15.17
N LEU A 257 28.39 -22.06 14.10
CA LEU A 257 29.13 -23.33 14.09
C LEU A 257 30.57 -23.22 13.56
N CYS A 258 31.02 -22.02 13.17
CA CYS A 258 32.37 -21.76 12.69
C CYS A 258 33.13 -20.79 13.64
N PRO A 259 34.31 -21.14 14.17
CA PRO A 259 35.04 -20.31 15.13
C PRO A 259 35.69 -19.05 14.54
N ALA A 260 35.52 -18.77 13.24
CA ALA A 260 36.07 -17.59 12.59
C ALA A 260 34.98 -16.51 12.48
N ARG A 261 35.00 -15.49 13.35
CA ARG A 261 34.26 -14.23 13.09
C ARG A 261 34.67 -13.67 11.72
N PRO A 262 33.74 -13.07 10.93
CA PRO A 262 34.15 -12.32 9.75
C PRO A 262 35.12 -11.22 10.20
N ARG A 263 36.37 -11.27 9.71
CA ARG A 263 37.35 -10.21 9.92
C ARG A 263 36.90 -8.99 9.12
N PHE A 264 36.03 -8.17 9.70
CA PHE A 264 36.01 -6.75 9.34
C PHE A 264 37.40 -6.19 9.66
N ALA A 265 37.87 -5.24 8.86
CA ALA A 265 39.12 -4.55 9.14
C ALA A 265 39.09 -4.00 10.59
N PRO A 266 40.21 -4.00 11.34
CA PRO A 266 40.23 -3.44 12.68
C PRO A 266 39.61 -2.04 12.68
N GLY A 267 38.63 -1.81 13.57
CA GLY A 267 37.96 -0.51 13.74
C GLY A 267 36.65 -0.31 12.95
N VAL A 268 35.93 -1.35 12.52
CA VAL A 268 34.52 -1.19 12.09
C VAL A 268 33.61 -1.42 13.29
N THR A 269 32.80 -0.42 13.64
CA THR A 269 31.85 -0.51 14.77
C THR A 269 30.48 -0.90 14.24
N ILE A 270 29.96 -2.05 14.68
CA ILE A 270 28.65 -2.57 14.27
C ILE A 270 27.78 -2.66 15.52
N GLU A 271 26.66 -1.93 15.51
CA GLU A 271 25.69 -1.88 16.60
C GLU A 271 24.41 -2.64 16.20
N GLU A 272 24.03 -3.62 17.03
CA GLU A 272 22.78 -4.38 16.95
C GLU A 272 22.48 -5.09 15.62
N ASP A 273 23.51 -5.60 14.94
CA ASP A 273 23.28 -6.52 13.82
C ASP A 273 22.82 -7.91 14.32
N ASN A 274 22.24 -8.70 13.42
CA ASN A 274 21.80 -10.05 13.76
C ASN A 274 23.00 -10.97 14.11
N CYS A 275 22.73 -12.15 14.66
CA CYS A 275 23.77 -13.09 15.12
C CYS A 275 24.83 -13.46 14.05
N CYS A 276 24.55 -13.22 12.77
CA CYS A 276 25.42 -13.52 11.64
C CYS A 276 26.05 -12.27 11.01
N GLY A 277 25.75 -11.06 11.49
CA GLY A 277 26.24 -9.80 10.91
C GLY A 277 25.74 -9.55 9.48
N CYS A 278 24.55 -10.05 9.12
CA CYS A 278 24.10 -10.08 7.73
C CYS A 278 23.92 -8.68 7.12
N ASN A 279 23.54 -7.67 7.91
CA ASN A 279 23.32 -6.33 7.38
C ASN A 279 24.64 -5.67 6.98
N ALA A 280 25.64 -5.68 7.87
CA ALA A 280 26.96 -5.13 7.58
C ALA A 280 27.64 -5.89 6.42
N ILE A 281 27.49 -7.22 6.38
CA ILE A 281 28.00 -8.05 5.27
C ILE A 281 27.29 -7.68 3.96
N ALA A 282 25.97 -7.51 3.97
CA ALA A 282 25.20 -7.14 2.78
C ALA A 282 25.58 -5.76 2.26
N ILE A 283 25.78 -4.76 3.14
CA ILE A 283 26.26 -3.42 2.77
C ILE A 283 27.63 -3.55 2.09
N ARG A 284 28.57 -4.26 2.70
CA ARG A 284 29.91 -4.47 2.12
C ARG A 284 29.84 -5.15 0.76
N ARG A 285 29.02 -6.21 0.65
CA ARG A 285 28.88 -6.98 -0.58
C ARG A 285 28.22 -6.16 -1.69
N HIS A 286 27.31 -5.25 -1.34
CA HIS A 286 26.70 -4.29 -2.28
C HIS A 286 27.77 -3.50 -3.06
N PHE A 287 28.76 -2.95 -2.36
CA PHE A 287 29.84 -2.18 -2.99
C PHE A 287 30.79 -3.06 -3.79
N LEU A 288 31.15 -4.24 -3.27
CA LEU A 288 32.02 -5.19 -3.99
C LEU A 288 31.40 -5.68 -5.31
N ASP A 289 30.09 -5.92 -5.34
CA ASP A 289 29.38 -6.36 -6.54
C ASP A 289 29.28 -5.28 -7.63
N GLU A 290 29.33 -4.01 -7.24
CA GLU A 290 29.33 -2.84 -8.14
C GLU A 290 30.76 -2.34 -8.43
N ASN A 291 31.78 -3.13 -8.09
CA ASN A 291 33.21 -2.83 -8.28
C ASN A 291 33.71 -1.56 -7.56
N MET A 292 33.08 -1.20 -6.44
CA MET A 292 33.45 -0.07 -5.58
C MET A 292 34.33 -0.55 -4.42
N THR A 293 35.53 -1.01 -4.72
CA THR A 293 36.46 -1.61 -3.73
C THR A 293 37.13 -0.60 -2.81
N ALA A 294 37.07 0.70 -3.15
CA ALA A 294 37.69 1.79 -2.40
C ALA A 294 36.72 2.45 -1.38
N VAL A 295 35.64 1.74 -1.03
CA VAL A 295 34.66 2.17 -0.02
C VAL A 295 34.87 1.39 1.27
N ASP A 296 35.20 2.10 2.34
CA ASP A 296 35.40 1.54 3.68
C ASP A 296 34.23 1.87 4.59
N ILE A 297 33.58 0.86 5.16
CA ILE A 297 32.51 1.04 6.15
C ILE A 297 33.15 1.29 7.52
N VAL A 298 32.77 2.38 8.18
CA VAL A 298 33.31 2.78 9.49
C VAL A 298 32.36 2.40 10.61
N TYR A 299 31.08 2.67 10.42
CA TYR A 299 30.06 2.46 11.43
C TYR A 299 28.77 1.96 10.80
N THR A 300 28.06 1.05 11.48
CA THR A 300 26.74 0.57 11.05
C THR A 300 25.86 0.40 12.29
N SER A 301 24.76 1.13 12.35
CA SER A 301 23.69 0.92 13.34
C SER A 301 22.49 0.26 12.67
N CYS A 302 22.14 -0.93 13.15
CA CYS A 302 20.96 -1.67 12.72
C CYS A 302 19.78 -1.51 13.70
N HIS A 303 19.91 -0.66 14.72
CA HIS A 303 18.86 -0.40 15.71
C HIS A 303 17.64 0.25 15.04
N ASP A 304 16.46 -0.32 15.28
CA ASP A 304 15.19 0.09 14.66
C ASP A 304 14.13 0.27 15.77
N ALA A 305 13.88 1.52 16.13
CA ALA A 305 12.84 1.94 17.06
C ALA A 305 12.08 3.15 16.52
N VAL A 306 10.97 3.53 17.15
CA VAL A 306 10.18 4.70 16.71
C VAL A 306 11.04 5.95 16.87
N TYR A 307 11.26 6.69 15.78
CA TYR A 307 12.21 7.81 15.68
C TYR A 307 13.70 7.46 15.78
N GLU A 308 14.04 6.17 15.74
CA GLU A 308 15.43 5.71 15.74
C GLU A 308 15.70 4.92 14.47
N THR A 309 16.12 5.64 13.44
CA THR A 309 16.31 5.08 12.10
C THR A 309 17.70 4.46 11.94
N PRO A 310 17.81 3.22 11.41
CA PRO A 310 19.09 2.61 11.07
C PRO A 310 19.90 3.46 10.07
N PHE A 311 21.22 3.50 10.24
CA PHE A 311 22.12 4.21 9.34
C PHE A 311 23.52 3.61 9.36
N TYR A 312 24.33 3.93 8.35
CA TYR A 312 25.75 3.59 8.34
C TYR A 312 26.60 4.76 7.84
N VAL A 313 27.88 4.74 8.17
CA VAL A 313 28.88 5.71 7.71
C VAL A 313 29.97 4.98 6.96
N ALA A 314 30.28 5.47 5.76
CA ALA A 314 31.33 4.94 4.91
C ALA A 314 32.28 6.04 4.41
N VAL A 315 33.51 5.66 4.08
CA VAL A 315 34.54 6.51 3.48
C VAL A 315 34.73 6.07 2.04
N ASP A 316 34.42 6.95 1.11
CA ASP A 316 34.65 6.77 -0.32
C ASP A 316 35.97 7.45 -0.72
N HIS A 317 37.00 6.64 -0.94
CA HIS A 317 38.32 7.14 -1.30
C HIS A 317 38.41 7.63 -2.76
N ASP A 318 37.57 7.11 -3.66
CA ASP A 318 37.57 7.51 -5.07
C ASP A 318 36.99 8.91 -5.25
N LYS A 319 35.91 9.23 -4.52
CA LYS A 319 35.30 10.56 -4.50
C LYS A 319 35.86 11.50 -3.43
N LYS A 320 36.72 10.99 -2.54
CA LYS A 320 37.25 11.72 -1.37
C LYS A 320 36.12 12.27 -0.50
N LYS A 321 35.18 11.41 -0.11
CA LYS A 321 33.98 11.77 0.67
C LYS A 321 33.78 10.84 1.86
N VAL A 322 33.30 11.39 2.96
CA VAL A 322 32.63 10.63 4.03
C VAL A 322 31.14 10.68 3.73
N VAL A 323 30.49 9.52 3.70
CA VAL A 323 29.08 9.37 3.36
C VAL A 323 28.31 8.81 4.54
N ILE A 324 27.34 9.59 5.05
CA ILE A 324 26.33 9.13 6.01
C ILE A 324 25.12 8.66 5.20
N SER A 325 24.72 7.41 5.34
CA SER A 325 23.59 6.84 4.62
C SER A 325 22.52 6.35 5.57
N ILE A 326 21.31 6.90 5.42
CA ILE A 326 20.18 6.68 6.33
C ILE A 326 19.15 5.78 5.65
N ARG A 327 18.71 4.73 6.36
CA ARG A 327 17.71 3.79 5.84
C ARG A 327 16.36 4.48 5.72
N GLY A 328 15.60 4.14 4.68
CA GLY A 328 14.18 4.47 4.62
C GLY A 328 13.31 3.42 5.29
N THR A 329 12.01 3.55 5.10
CA THR A 329 10.97 2.69 5.69
C THR A 329 11.14 1.23 5.27
N LEU A 330 11.36 0.35 6.24
CA LEU A 330 11.39 -1.11 6.07
C LEU A 330 10.77 -1.85 7.27
N SER A 331 10.33 -1.14 8.32
CA SER A 331 9.60 -1.69 9.46
C SER A 331 8.27 -0.97 9.75
N PRO A 332 7.34 -1.58 10.52
CA PRO A 332 6.14 -0.90 11.00
C PRO A 332 6.43 0.31 11.90
N LYS A 333 7.60 0.34 12.55
CA LYS A 333 8.04 1.44 13.42
C LYS A 333 8.46 2.65 12.58
N ASP A 334 9.21 2.40 11.51
CA ASP A 334 9.54 3.43 10.50
C ASP A 334 8.26 4.06 9.92
N ALA A 335 7.24 3.24 9.63
CA ALA A 335 5.96 3.72 9.11
C ALA A 335 5.20 4.59 10.12
N LEU A 336 5.33 4.31 11.44
CA LEU A 336 4.76 5.18 12.47
C LEU A 336 5.45 6.54 12.50
N THR A 337 6.78 6.56 12.32
CA THR A 337 7.57 7.79 12.19
C THR A 337 7.13 8.62 10.96
N ASP A 338 6.88 7.97 9.82
CA ASP A 338 6.36 8.61 8.60
C ASP A 338 4.97 9.24 8.78
N LEU A 339 4.11 8.62 9.60
CA LEU A 339 2.73 9.08 9.84
C LEU A 339 2.63 10.20 10.88
N THR A 340 3.75 10.63 11.47
CA THR A 340 3.79 11.73 12.44
C THR A 340 3.67 13.07 11.73
N GLY A 341 2.46 13.42 11.28
CA GLY A 341 2.22 14.61 10.46
C GLY A 341 2.32 15.97 11.17
N ASP A 342 2.77 16.01 12.43
CA ASP A 342 3.01 17.28 13.12
C ASP A 342 4.30 17.94 12.62
N ALA A 343 4.34 19.27 12.68
CA ALA A 343 5.55 20.04 12.44
C ALA A 343 6.31 20.27 13.76
N GLU A 344 7.63 20.13 13.73
CA GLU A 344 8.54 20.33 14.86
C GLU A 344 9.62 21.35 14.47
N ARG A 345 10.18 22.06 15.45
CA ARG A 345 11.23 23.06 15.17
C ARG A 345 12.55 22.37 14.84
N LEU A 346 13.29 22.90 13.86
CA LEU A 346 14.64 22.41 13.59
C LEU A 346 15.60 22.94 14.67
N PRO A 347 16.33 22.06 15.40
CA PRO A 347 17.25 22.44 16.46
C PRO A 347 18.61 22.88 15.89
N VAL A 348 18.63 23.96 15.08
CA VAL A 348 19.84 24.52 14.49
C VAL A 348 20.35 25.69 15.35
N GLU A 349 21.61 25.62 15.79
CA GLU A 349 22.25 26.68 16.56
C GLU A 349 22.29 28.00 15.77
N GLY A 350 21.93 29.11 16.41
CA GLY A 350 21.98 30.46 15.82
C GLY A 350 20.80 30.85 14.92
N HIS A 351 19.89 29.92 14.58
CA HIS A 351 18.64 30.25 13.89
C HIS A 351 17.48 30.21 14.89
N HIS A 352 16.99 31.39 15.29
CA HIS A 352 15.92 31.53 16.28
C HIS A 352 14.54 31.12 15.73
N GLY A 353 14.33 29.81 15.55
CA GLY A 353 13.02 29.17 15.74
C GLY A 353 11.94 29.36 14.66
N THR A 354 12.26 29.83 13.45
CA THR A 354 11.28 29.93 12.35
C THR A 354 11.19 28.68 11.49
N TRP A 355 12.26 27.86 11.45
CA TRP A 355 12.31 26.68 10.59
C TRP A 355 11.61 25.49 11.23
N LEU A 356 10.66 24.93 10.48
CA LEU A 356 9.89 23.76 10.88
C LEU A 356 10.19 22.60 9.94
N GLY A 357 10.14 21.40 10.51
CA GLY A 357 10.35 20.14 9.82
C GLY A 357 9.32 19.11 10.25
N HIS A 358 9.15 18.05 9.46
CA HIS A 358 8.28 16.93 9.83
C HIS A 358 8.78 16.27 11.11
N LYS A 359 7.96 16.25 12.16
CA LYS A 359 8.35 15.87 13.52
C LYS A 359 9.07 14.53 13.60
N GLY A 360 8.54 13.50 12.94
CA GLY A 360 9.17 12.19 12.96
C GLY A 360 10.60 12.17 12.39
N MET A 361 10.85 12.98 11.36
CA MET A 361 12.16 13.06 10.70
C MET A 361 13.10 14.02 11.43
N VAL A 362 12.58 15.04 12.12
CA VAL A 362 13.37 15.89 13.04
C VAL A 362 13.92 15.04 14.18
N LEU A 363 13.06 14.29 14.87
CA LEU A 363 13.48 13.43 15.99
C LEU A 363 14.49 12.35 15.54
N SER A 364 14.28 11.77 14.35
CA SER A 364 15.22 10.81 13.77
C SER A 364 16.58 11.42 13.45
N ALA A 365 16.60 12.67 12.94
CA ALA A 365 17.84 13.37 12.66
C ALA A 365 18.61 13.75 13.94
N GLU A 366 17.90 14.16 14.99
CA GLU A 366 18.49 14.44 16.31
C GLU A 366 19.11 13.18 16.93
N TYR A 367 18.42 12.04 16.86
CA TYR A 367 18.94 10.76 17.29
C TYR A 367 20.25 10.40 16.58
N ILE A 368 20.28 10.51 15.25
CA ILE A 368 21.47 10.19 14.45
C ILE A 368 22.61 11.16 14.80
N LYS A 369 22.35 12.47 14.92
CA LYS A 369 23.38 13.45 15.32
C LYS A 369 23.98 13.09 16.68
N LYS A 370 23.14 12.79 17.67
CA LYS A 370 23.58 12.40 19.01
C LYS A 370 24.46 11.15 18.97
N LYS A 371 24.08 10.13 18.19
CA LYS A 371 24.89 8.92 17.99
C LYS A 371 26.23 9.21 17.31
N LEU A 372 26.24 10.04 16.27
CA LEU A 372 27.47 10.45 15.58
C LEU A 372 28.46 11.16 16.52
N GLU A 373 27.95 11.99 17.43
CA GLU A 373 28.74 12.73 18.42
C GLU A 373 29.23 11.82 19.56
N GLN A 374 28.33 11.02 20.16
CA GLN A 374 28.65 10.15 21.30
C GLN A 374 29.69 9.08 20.95
N GLU A 375 29.55 8.46 19.77
CA GLU A 375 30.46 7.42 19.30
C GLU A 375 31.65 8.01 18.51
N MET A 376 31.74 9.34 18.38
CA MET A 376 32.79 10.04 17.63
C MET A 376 32.96 9.51 16.19
N VAL A 377 31.86 9.10 15.55
CA VAL A 377 31.86 8.36 14.27
C VAL A 377 32.51 9.16 13.15
N LEU A 378 32.20 10.45 13.07
CA LEU A 378 32.79 11.32 12.03
C LEU A 378 34.29 11.51 12.24
N SER A 379 34.75 11.66 13.48
CA SER A 379 36.18 11.73 13.80
C SER A 379 36.90 10.44 13.40
N GLN A 380 36.28 9.28 13.64
CA GLN A 380 36.81 7.99 13.17
C GLN A 380 36.86 7.90 11.64
N ALA A 381 35.84 8.39 10.95
CA ALA A 381 35.77 8.36 9.48
C ALA A 381 36.80 9.29 8.82
N PHE A 382 36.91 10.54 9.29
CA PHE A 382 37.92 11.49 8.80
C PHE A 382 39.35 11.08 9.22
N GLY A 383 39.51 10.34 10.32
CA GLY A 383 40.78 9.79 10.78
C GLY A 383 41.17 8.43 10.18
N ARG A 384 40.33 7.84 9.31
CA ARG A 384 40.49 6.45 8.87
C ARG A 384 41.78 6.16 8.12
N ASP A 385 42.19 7.04 7.21
CA ASP A 385 43.41 6.90 6.42
C ASP A 385 44.05 8.29 6.18
N LEU A 386 44.81 8.75 7.18
CA LEU A 386 45.50 10.03 7.12
C LEU A 386 46.53 10.08 5.98
N GLY A 387 47.09 8.94 5.55
CA GLY A 387 48.02 8.85 4.42
C GLY A 387 47.35 9.20 3.10
N ARG A 388 46.07 8.84 2.93
CA ARG A 388 45.22 9.26 1.79
C ARG A 388 44.58 10.63 1.96
N GLY A 389 44.87 11.34 3.04
CA GLY A 389 44.34 12.67 3.32
C GLY A 389 42.85 12.68 3.66
N THR A 390 42.33 11.64 4.32
CA THR A 390 40.89 11.55 4.72
C THR A 390 40.41 12.75 5.52
N LYS A 391 41.29 13.43 6.26
CA LYS A 391 41.00 14.67 7.00
C LYS A 391 40.45 15.82 6.14
N HIS A 392 40.67 15.78 4.82
CA HIS A 392 40.21 16.81 3.87
C HIS A 392 39.02 16.35 3.03
N TYR A 393 38.44 15.19 3.33
CA TYR A 393 37.31 14.67 2.55
C TYR A 393 36.07 15.53 2.81
N GLY A 394 35.19 15.61 1.81
CA GLY A 394 33.90 16.28 1.97
C GLY A 394 32.87 15.38 2.66
N LEU A 395 31.85 15.96 3.27
CA LEU A 395 30.76 15.21 3.89
C LEU A 395 29.53 15.16 2.98
N ILE A 396 28.95 13.96 2.83
CA ILE A 396 27.72 13.74 2.08
C ILE A 396 26.73 12.98 2.95
N VAL A 397 25.46 13.39 2.90
CA VAL A 397 24.35 12.68 3.54
C VAL A 397 23.41 12.16 2.46
N VAL A 398 23.00 10.91 2.55
CA VAL A 398 22.10 10.29 1.57
C VAL A 398 21.00 9.52 2.26
N GLY A 399 19.85 9.42 1.60
CA GLY A 399 18.75 8.59 2.08
C GLY A 399 17.62 8.51 1.07
N HIS A 400 16.73 7.53 1.26
CA HIS A 400 15.56 7.29 0.43
C HIS A 400 14.27 7.33 1.25
N SER A 401 13.18 7.88 0.71
CA SER A 401 11.86 8.00 1.38
C SER A 401 11.98 8.66 2.76
N LEU A 402 11.61 7.98 3.86
CA LEU A 402 11.84 8.45 5.23
C LEU A 402 13.29 8.90 5.44
N GLY A 403 14.24 8.07 5.03
CA GLY A 403 15.67 8.35 5.15
C GLY A 403 16.10 9.57 4.33
N ALA A 404 15.41 9.90 3.24
CA ALA A 404 15.67 11.11 2.46
C ALA A 404 15.23 12.36 3.23
N GLY A 405 14.08 12.30 3.90
CA GLY A 405 13.59 13.35 4.78
C GLY A 405 14.52 13.58 5.96
N THR A 406 14.90 12.50 6.65
CA THR A 406 15.86 12.52 7.76
C THR A 406 17.23 13.02 7.31
N ALA A 407 17.72 12.60 6.15
CA ALA A 407 19.01 13.05 5.58
C ALA A 407 19.02 14.56 5.30
N ALA A 408 17.92 15.08 4.76
CA ALA A 408 17.77 16.51 4.52
C ALA A 408 17.82 17.28 5.85
N ILE A 409 17.08 16.86 6.88
CA ILE A 409 17.08 17.54 8.19
C ILE A 409 18.43 17.40 8.91
N LEU A 410 19.03 16.20 8.94
CA LEU A 410 20.36 15.99 9.53
C LEU A 410 21.41 16.90 8.89
N SER A 411 21.27 17.18 7.58
CA SER A 411 22.15 18.09 6.87
C SER A 411 22.04 19.53 7.40
N PHE A 412 20.87 20.01 7.83
CA PHE A 412 20.76 21.29 8.54
C PHE A 412 21.55 21.28 9.84
N LEU A 413 21.44 20.20 10.61
CA LEU A 413 22.06 20.11 11.93
C LEU A 413 23.60 20.02 11.88
N LEU A 414 24.14 19.40 10.83
CA LEU A 414 25.58 19.22 10.64
C LEU A 414 26.26 20.38 9.90
N ARG A 415 25.50 21.17 9.12
CA ARG A 415 26.06 22.24 8.28
C ARG A 415 26.84 23.33 9.04
N PRO A 416 26.46 23.74 10.28
CA PRO A 416 27.28 24.67 11.05
C PRO A 416 28.72 24.20 11.26
N GLN A 417 28.93 22.90 11.41
CA GLN A 417 30.25 22.28 11.55
C GLN A 417 30.88 21.88 10.21
N TYR A 418 30.06 21.55 9.21
CA TYR A 418 30.48 21.11 7.88
C TYR A 418 29.83 21.96 6.76
N PRO A 419 30.30 23.20 6.51
CA PRO A 419 29.63 24.12 5.59
C PRO A 419 29.55 23.65 4.12
N THR A 420 30.48 22.77 3.72
CA THR A 420 30.57 22.21 2.36
C THR A 420 29.76 20.92 2.17
N LEU A 421 29.02 20.48 3.19
CA LEU A 421 28.17 19.29 3.17
C LEU A 421 27.17 19.35 2.00
N LYS A 422 26.95 18.19 1.36
CA LYS A 422 25.89 18.00 0.36
C LYS A 422 24.96 16.85 0.75
N CYS A 423 23.71 16.92 0.32
CA CYS A 423 22.71 15.91 0.57
C CYS A 423 22.02 15.46 -0.71
N PHE A 424 21.90 14.13 -0.89
CA PHE A 424 21.12 13.53 -1.97
C PHE A 424 19.92 12.80 -1.37
N ALA A 425 18.75 13.41 -1.55
CA ALA A 425 17.48 12.95 -1.00
C ALA A 425 16.67 12.27 -2.11
N TYR A 426 16.51 10.95 -2.05
CA TYR A 426 15.77 10.19 -3.06
C TYR A 426 14.32 10.01 -2.63
N SER A 427 13.40 10.55 -3.41
CA SER A 427 11.96 10.54 -3.13
C SER A 427 11.62 11.06 -1.71
N PRO A 428 12.11 12.25 -1.31
CA PRO A 428 11.79 12.78 0.01
C PRO A 428 10.28 13.10 0.12
N PRO A 429 9.70 13.03 1.32
CA PRO A 429 8.30 13.35 1.55
C PRO A 429 7.99 14.81 1.17
N GLY A 430 6.81 15.03 0.59
CA GLY A 430 6.39 16.35 0.12
C GLY A 430 6.08 17.35 1.24
N GLY A 431 5.74 16.85 2.43
CA GLY A 431 5.48 17.67 3.62
C GLY A 431 6.65 17.69 4.60
N LEU A 432 7.86 18.02 4.15
CA LEU A 432 9.06 17.92 5.00
C LEU A 432 9.44 19.21 5.73
N LEU A 433 9.55 20.36 5.05
CA LEU A 433 10.14 21.58 5.59
C LEU A 433 9.20 22.80 5.47
N SER A 434 9.30 23.76 6.38
CA SER A 434 8.67 25.08 6.17
C SER A 434 9.27 25.78 4.95
N GLU A 435 8.57 26.78 4.41
CA GLU A 435 8.97 27.49 3.19
C GLU A 435 10.38 28.07 3.27
N ASP A 436 10.71 28.80 4.35
CA ASP A 436 12.03 29.38 4.56
C ASP A 436 13.14 28.32 4.65
N ALA A 437 12.86 27.20 5.33
CA ALA A 437 13.80 26.10 5.45
C ALA A 437 14.00 25.41 4.10
N MET A 438 12.91 25.18 3.36
CA MET A 438 12.97 24.63 2.00
C MET A 438 13.84 25.50 1.09
N GLU A 439 13.68 26.83 1.13
CA GLU A 439 14.49 27.74 0.32
C GLU A 439 15.98 27.63 0.66
N TYR A 440 16.33 27.68 1.95
CA TYR A 440 17.71 27.51 2.40
C TYR A 440 18.30 26.15 2.02
N SER A 441 17.49 25.09 2.07
CA SER A 441 17.93 23.73 1.73
C SER A 441 18.38 23.58 0.27
N LYS A 442 17.96 24.46 -0.65
CA LYS A 442 18.40 24.44 -2.06
C LYS A 442 19.90 24.66 -2.24
N GLU A 443 20.61 25.16 -1.23
CA GLU A 443 22.05 25.34 -1.31
C GLU A 443 22.84 24.02 -1.20
N PHE A 444 22.29 23.03 -0.49
CA PHE A 444 23.02 21.81 -0.14
C PHE A 444 22.25 20.51 -0.36
N VAL A 445 20.91 20.55 -0.48
CA VAL A 445 20.08 19.37 -0.74
C VAL A 445 19.68 19.30 -2.22
N THR A 446 19.89 18.13 -2.82
CA THR A 446 19.36 17.75 -4.13
C THR A 446 18.33 16.65 -3.93
N ALA A 447 17.07 16.94 -4.21
CA ALA A 447 15.98 15.99 -4.14
C ALA A 447 15.74 15.35 -5.51
N VAL A 448 15.53 14.03 -5.54
CA VAL A 448 15.33 13.28 -6.77
C VAL A 448 13.94 12.66 -6.74
N VAL A 449 13.11 13.00 -7.73
CA VAL A 449 11.72 12.53 -7.82
C VAL A 449 11.55 11.74 -9.11
N LEU A 450 11.03 10.52 -9.03
CA LEU A 450 10.90 9.63 -10.18
C LEU A 450 9.45 9.56 -10.69
N GLY A 451 9.20 10.11 -11.87
CA GLY A 451 7.92 10.02 -12.57
C GLY A 451 6.74 10.49 -11.74
N LYS A 452 5.79 9.59 -11.51
CA LYS A 452 4.55 9.82 -10.74
C LYS A 452 4.68 9.32 -9.30
N ASP A 453 5.89 9.25 -8.75
CA ASP A 453 6.10 8.89 -7.34
C ASP A 453 5.21 9.73 -6.43
N LEU A 454 4.55 9.03 -5.52
CA LEU A 454 3.53 9.54 -4.63
C LEU A 454 4.16 10.15 -3.36
N VAL A 455 5.32 9.64 -2.90
CA VAL A 455 5.94 10.10 -1.64
C VAL A 455 6.24 11.60 -1.65
N PRO A 456 6.86 12.18 -2.70
CA PRO A 456 7.11 13.62 -2.77
C PRO A 456 5.86 14.47 -3.00
N ARG A 457 4.70 13.84 -3.22
CA ARG A 457 3.41 14.49 -3.50
C ARG A 457 2.43 14.36 -2.34
N ILE A 458 2.72 13.49 -1.38
CA ILE A 458 1.95 13.37 -0.14
C ILE A 458 2.55 14.29 0.92
N GLY A 459 1.71 15.19 1.40
CA GLY A 459 1.81 15.85 2.70
C GLY A 459 0.39 16.05 3.24
N LEU A 460 0.24 16.44 4.51
CA LEU A 460 -1.09 16.55 5.13
C LEU A 460 -2.00 17.50 4.35
N SER A 461 -1.49 18.66 3.94
CA SER A 461 -2.22 19.66 3.17
C SER A 461 -2.59 19.15 1.77
N GLN A 462 -1.66 18.46 1.10
CA GLN A 462 -1.92 17.86 -0.22
C GLN A 462 -2.94 16.71 -0.14
N LEU A 463 -2.91 15.91 0.93
CA LEU A 463 -3.86 14.81 1.16
C LEU A 463 -5.28 15.33 1.44
N GLU A 464 -5.41 16.47 2.15
CA GLU A 464 -6.69 17.17 2.26
C GLU A 464 -7.20 17.63 0.90
N GLY A 465 -6.34 18.26 0.09
CA GLY A 465 -6.67 18.69 -1.27
C GLY A 465 -7.13 17.52 -2.14
N PHE A 466 -6.36 16.43 -2.13
CA PHE A 466 -6.71 15.19 -2.84
C PHE A 466 -8.02 14.60 -2.35
N ARG A 467 -8.27 14.55 -1.03
CA ARG A 467 -9.55 14.09 -0.48
C ARG A 467 -10.72 14.94 -0.98
N ARG A 468 -10.58 16.27 -1.00
CA ARG A 468 -11.63 17.18 -1.52
C ARG A 468 -11.89 16.93 -3.00
N GLN A 469 -10.84 16.86 -3.82
CA GLN A 469 -10.95 16.56 -5.25
C GLN A 469 -11.58 15.18 -5.50
N LEU A 470 -11.14 14.16 -4.76
CA LEU A 470 -11.71 12.81 -4.86
C LEU A 470 -13.19 12.81 -4.48
N LEU A 471 -13.59 13.53 -3.43
CA LEU A 471 -14.99 13.65 -3.04
C LEU A 471 -15.83 14.40 -4.09
N ASP A 472 -15.30 15.47 -4.69
CA ASP A 472 -15.95 16.21 -5.77
C ASP A 472 -16.13 15.32 -7.02
N VAL A 473 -15.08 14.58 -7.42
CA VAL A 473 -15.16 13.60 -8.52
C VAL A 473 -16.18 12.51 -8.21
N LEU A 474 -16.19 11.97 -6.98
CA LEU A 474 -17.17 10.96 -6.56
C LEU A 474 -18.60 11.52 -6.53
N GLN A 475 -18.80 12.80 -6.19
CA GLN A 475 -20.10 13.47 -6.21
C GLN A 475 -20.61 13.68 -7.63
N ARG A 476 -19.73 14.03 -8.57
CA ARG A 476 -20.07 14.23 -9.99
C ARG A 476 -20.19 12.91 -10.77
N SER A 477 -19.63 11.82 -10.24
CA SER A 477 -19.67 10.52 -10.90
C SER A 477 -21.05 9.88 -10.83
N THR A 478 -21.68 9.72 -11.99
CA THR A 478 -22.92 8.95 -12.18
C THR A 478 -22.66 7.47 -12.43
N LYS A 479 -21.40 7.03 -12.52
CA LYS A 479 -21.04 5.64 -12.83
C LYS A 479 -21.15 4.74 -11.57
N PRO A 480 -21.72 3.53 -11.69
CA PRO A 480 -21.76 2.58 -10.59
C PRO A 480 -20.37 1.99 -10.30
N LYS A 481 -20.13 1.58 -9.04
CA LYS A 481 -18.82 1.12 -8.53
C LYS A 481 -18.23 -0.04 -9.33
N TRP A 482 -19.06 -1.01 -9.73
CA TRP A 482 -18.62 -2.17 -10.50
C TRP A 482 -18.00 -1.77 -11.85
N ARG A 483 -18.52 -0.73 -12.51
CA ARG A 483 -18.00 -0.24 -13.80
C ARG A 483 -16.63 0.40 -13.65
N ILE A 484 -16.36 1.05 -12.51
CA ILE A 484 -15.04 1.62 -12.19
C ILE A 484 -14.03 0.50 -11.88
N ILE A 485 -14.42 -0.50 -11.09
CA ILE A 485 -13.55 -1.63 -10.72
C ILE A 485 -13.22 -2.49 -11.96
N VAL A 486 -14.21 -2.82 -12.78
CA VAL A 486 -14.02 -3.56 -14.03
C VAL A 486 -13.27 -2.69 -15.06
N GLY A 487 -13.58 -1.39 -15.12
CA GLY A 487 -12.87 -0.42 -15.95
C GLY A 487 -11.40 -0.26 -15.58
N ALA A 488 -11.00 -0.47 -14.33
CA ALA A 488 -9.59 -0.47 -13.92
C ALA A 488 -8.79 -1.67 -14.49
N THR A 489 -9.48 -2.71 -14.97
CA THR A 489 -8.86 -3.90 -15.63
C THR A 489 -8.80 -3.80 -17.15
N LYS A 490 -9.39 -2.77 -17.75
CA LYS A 490 -9.33 -2.49 -19.20
C LYS A 490 -8.75 -1.09 -19.43
N CYS A 491 -8.03 -0.86 -20.52
CA CYS A 491 -7.66 0.50 -20.92
C CYS A 491 -8.95 1.29 -21.17
N ILE A 492 -9.20 2.34 -20.38
CA ILE A 492 -10.35 3.22 -20.57
C ILE A 492 -10.06 4.09 -21.80
N PRO A 493 -10.90 4.08 -22.85
CA PRO A 493 -10.73 4.97 -23.98
C PRO A 493 -10.79 6.44 -23.53
N LYS A 494 -9.94 7.31 -24.11
CA LYS A 494 -9.90 8.75 -23.78
C LYS A 494 -11.25 9.45 -23.90
N SER A 495 -12.15 8.94 -24.74
CA SER A 495 -13.53 9.43 -24.89
C SER A 495 -14.44 9.21 -23.67
N GLU A 496 -14.06 8.33 -22.74
CA GLU A 496 -14.79 8.06 -21.49
C GLU A 496 -14.23 8.82 -20.27
N LEU A 497 -13.07 9.47 -20.42
CA LEU A 497 -12.62 10.47 -19.46
C LEU A 497 -13.44 11.75 -19.66
N PRO A 498 -13.85 12.45 -18.60
CA PRO A 498 -14.43 13.77 -18.76
C PRO A 498 -13.47 14.61 -19.61
N GLU A 499 -14.00 15.34 -20.60
CA GLU A 499 -13.24 16.36 -21.32
C GLU A 499 -12.45 17.15 -20.28
N GLU A 500 -11.16 17.37 -20.55
CA GLU A 500 -10.35 18.28 -19.74
C GLU A 500 -11.00 19.67 -19.84
N VAL A 501 -11.99 19.94 -19.00
CA VAL A 501 -12.48 21.29 -18.76
C VAL A 501 -11.25 22.04 -18.29
N GLU A 502 -10.83 23.02 -19.08
CA GLU A 502 -9.66 23.87 -18.86
C GLU A 502 -9.49 24.21 -17.37
N VAL A 503 -8.66 23.43 -16.67
CA VAL A 503 -8.21 23.76 -15.31
C VAL A 503 -7.28 24.99 -15.34
N ALA A 504 -6.93 25.46 -16.55
CA ALA A 504 -6.12 26.65 -16.78
C ALA A 504 -6.77 27.96 -16.28
N THR A 505 -8.11 28.06 -16.24
CA THR A 505 -8.78 29.31 -15.83
C THR A 505 -9.04 29.43 -14.32
N LEU A 506 -8.77 28.38 -13.52
CA LEU A 506 -8.90 28.43 -12.05
C LEU A 506 -7.55 28.45 -11.31
N ALA A 507 -6.43 28.35 -12.05
CA ALA A 507 -5.09 28.40 -11.49
C ALA A 507 -4.53 29.84 -11.36
N SER A 508 -5.11 30.83 -12.02
CA SER A 508 -4.52 32.17 -12.12
C SER A 508 -5.10 33.25 -11.18
N THR A 509 -6.17 32.98 -10.43
CA THR A 509 -6.88 34.06 -9.70
C THR A 509 -7.30 33.74 -8.27
N ARG A 510 -6.67 32.75 -7.63
CA ARG A 510 -6.73 32.62 -6.17
C ARG A 510 -5.32 32.37 -5.63
N LEU A 511 -4.67 33.48 -5.27
CA LEU A 511 -3.80 33.54 -4.10
C LEU A 511 -4.41 32.62 -3.02
N TRP A 512 -3.62 31.70 -2.48
CA TRP A 512 -4.03 30.69 -1.49
C TRP A 512 -4.56 31.33 -0.20
N THR A 513 -5.75 31.92 -0.27
CA THR A 513 -6.46 32.46 0.88
C THR A 513 -7.48 31.41 1.30
N HIS A 514 -7.23 30.82 2.46
CA HIS A 514 -8.12 29.91 3.14
C HIS A 514 -9.52 30.55 3.30
N PRO A 515 -10.58 30.00 2.68
CA PRO A 515 -11.93 30.27 3.13
C PRO A 515 -12.17 29.35 4.31
N SER A 516 -12.08 29.91 5.51
CA SER A 516 -12.62 29.33 6.73
C SER A 516 -14.14 29.21 6.56
N ASP A 517 -14.65 28.02 6.25
CA ASP A 517 -15.81 27.51 6.98
C ASP A 517 -16.16 26.01 6.79
N LEU A 518 -16.46 25.43 7.96
CA LEU A 518 -17.23 24.23 8.32
C LEU A 518 -16.70 22.79 8.08
N THR A 519 -16.14 22.25 9.18
CA THR A 519 -16.54 21.01 9.91
C THR A 519 -15.67 19.76 9.91
N ILE A 520 -14.50 19.73 9.27
CA ILE A 520 -13.34 18.91 9.74
C ILE A 520 -12.07 19.67 9.38
N ALA A 521 -11.70 20.64 10.22
CA ALA A 521 -10.44 21.33 10.07
C ALA A 521 -9.30 20.42 10.57
N LEU A 522 -8.66 19.72 9.64
CA LEU A 522 -7.25 19.35 9.76
C LEU A 522 -6.35 20.58 9.39
N SER A 523 -7.02 21.74 9.21
CA SER A 523 -6.58 23.09 8.89
C SER A 523 -5.72 23.82 9.92
N ALA A 524 -4.99 23.11 10.79
CA ALA A 524 -4.08 23.73 11.75
C ALA A 524 -2.60 23.39 11.51
N SER A 525 -2.29 22.55 10.51
CA SER A 525 -0.90 22.24 10.17
C SER A 525 -0.33 23.30 9.23
N THR A 526 0.80 23.90 9.62
CA THR A 526 1.60 24.77 8.73
C THR A 526 1.95 24.00 7.46
N PRO A 527 1.78 24.58 6.26
CA PRO A 527 2.13 23.89 5.03
C PRO A 527 3.63 23.61 5.01
N LEU A 528 3.98 22.35 4.75
CA LEU A 528 5.35 21.88 4.57
C LEU A 528 5.58 21.49 3.10
N TYR A 529 6.84 21.58 2.69
CA TYR A 529 7.31 21.49 1.30
C TYR A 529 8.46 20.47 1.17
N PRO A 530 8.67 19.90 -0.03
CA PRO A 530 9.81 19.01 -0.28
C PRO A 530 11.14 19.79 -0.20
N PRO A 531 12.24 19.16 0.25
CA PRO A 531 13.52 19.84 0.40
C PRO A 531 14.26 20.02 -0.92
N GLY A 532 15.13 21.03 -0.95
CA GLY A 532 16.24 21.13 -1.89
C GLY A 532 15.85 21.49 -3.33
N ARG A 533 16.84 21.39 -4.23
CA ARG A 533 16.60 21.48 -5.68
C ARG A 533 16.08 20.15 -6.18
N ILE A 534 14.94 20.17 -6.87
CA ILE A 534 14.28 18.96 -7.35
C ILE A 534 14.79 18.60 -8.76
N ILE A 535 15.28 17.38 -8.91
CA ILE A 535 15.52 16.71 -10.19
C ILE A 535 14.36 15.76 -10.41
N HIS A 536 13.49 16.10 -11.37
CA HIS A 536 12.35 15.25 -11.76
C HIS A 536 12.74 14.38 -12.95
N VAL A 537 12.87 13.07 -12.71
CA VAL A 537 13.23 12.09 -13.74
C VAL A 537 11.95 11.50 -14.32
N VAL A 538 11.68 11.73 -15.60
CA VAL A 538 10.50 11.20 -16.31
C VAL A 538 10.92 10.25 -17.42
N HIS A 539 10.12 9.18 -17.64
CA HIS A 539 10.29 8.37 -18.84
C HIS A 539 9.82 9.17 -20.06
N ASN A 540 10.66 9.24 -21.09
CA ASN A 540 10.25 9.76 -22.38
C ASN A 540 9.30 8.72 -23.00
N HIS A 541 8.00 8.96 -22.92
CA HIS A 541 7.03 8.13 -23.63
C HIS A 541 7.18 8.43 -25.12
N PRO A 542 7.44 7.44 -26.01
CA PRO A 542 7.18 7.66 -27.43
C PRO A 542 5.71 8.05 -27.59
N ALA A 543 5.40 8.89 -28.58
CA ALA A 543 4.02 9.29 -28.85
C ALA A 543 3.15 8.03 -28.95
N GLU A 544 2.18 7.87 -28.05
CA GLU A 544 1.23 6.76 -28.06
C GLU A 544 0.39 6.85 -29.34
N GLN A 545 0.80 6.16 -30.39
CA GLN A 545 -0.10 5.73 -31.45
C GLN A 545 -0.92 4.57 -30.89
N CYS A 546 -2.04 4.89 -30.24
CA CYS A 546 -3.07 3.90 -29.96
C CYS A 546 -3.68 3.47 -31.29
N TRP A 547 -3.59 2.18 -31.62
CA TRP A 547 -4.42 1.54 -32.63
C TRP A 547 -5.76 1.13 -32.02
#